data_AF-A0A178M4A7-F1
#
_entry.id   AF-A0A178M4A7-F1
#
_cell.length_a   1.000
_cell.length_b   1.000
_cell.length_c   1.000
_cell.angle_alpha   90.00
_cell.angle_beta   90.00
_cell.angle_gamma   90.00
#
_symmetry.space_group_name_H-M   'P 1'
#
loop_
_entity.id
_entity.type
_entity.pdbx_description
1 polymer ?
#
loop_
_entity_poly.entity_id
_entity_poly.type
_entity_poly.pdbx_seq_one_letter_code
_entity_poly.pdbx_strand_id
1 'polypeptide(L)'
;MAGLGGGFVVASFANLFGIRPASANHDRKDDPQLILDLAATAETLATTFYYAALTAAKFKLQEEDVLYLKLALDAEKYHLDFLVSNGGKALTNQFYVPANLLNDPALFVQVGADAETAFVGAYLAATRRFAELGLDRIAGTTAQHACSEAQHLALVREIGGFAPNNLALPLPIYYNVSDAVPTLAPFLQGGQGFIGPVTAPSAAQITAVLGGVKSDPTQPYTKVF
;
A
#
# COMPACT_ATOMS: atom_id res chain seq x y z
N MET A 1 -15.38 8.78 41.81
CA MET A 1 -14.51 9.96 41.60
C MET A 1 -13.20 9.48 40.98
N ALA A 2 -12.78 10.17 39.92
CA ALA A 2 -11.45 10.29 39.28
C ALA A 2 -10.33 9.33 39.74
N GLY A 3 -9.50 8.74 38.89
CA GLY A 3 -9.19 8.93 37.47
C GLY A 3 -7.77 8.41 37.24
N LEU A 4 -7.47 7.97 36.01
CA LEU A 4 -6.14 7.87 35.37
C LEU A 4 -6.34 7.13 34.04
N GLY A 5 -7.11 7.76 33.14
CA GLY A 5 -7.10 7.41 31.73
C GLY A 5 -5.85 8.03 31.12
N GLY A 6 -4.73 7.31 31.18
CA GLY A 6 -3.50 7.68 30.49
C GLY A 6 -3.75 7.63 28.99
N GLY A 7 -4.18 8.76 28.43
CA GLY A 7 -4.19 8.98 26.99
C GLY A 7 -2.75 9.00 26.50
N PHE A 8 -2.27 7.87 25.96
CA PHE A 8 -1.10 7.89 25.11
C PHE A 8 -1.47 8.72 23.88
N VAL A 9 -0.95 9.95 23.84
CA VAL A 9 -0.88 10.72 22.60
C VAL A 9 0.12 9.96 21.72
N VAL A 10 -0.39 9.03 20.92
CA VAL A 10 0.36 8.46 19.80
C VAL A 10 0.60 9.62 18.85
N ALA A 11 1.82 10.15 18.82
CA ALA A 11 2.24 11.06 17.78
C ALA A 11 1.98 10.35 16.44
N SER A 12 0.98 10.81 15.68
CA SER A 12 0.64 10.18 14.41
C SER A 12 1.80 10.33 13.43
N PHE A 13 2.08 9.27 12.68
CA PHE A 13 3.20 9.17 11.74
C PHE A 13 3.23 10.30 10.70
N ALA A 14 2.07 10.91 10.43
CA ALA A 14 1.95 12.10 9.60
C ALA A 14 2.89 13.23 10.06
N ASN A 15 3.09 13.40 11.38
CA ASN A 15 4.01 14.39 11.93
C ASN A 15 5.48 13.93 11.92
N LEU A 16 5.75 12.63 12.05
CA LEU A 16 7.12 12.08 12.07
C LEU A 16 7.76 12.05 10.67
N PHE A 17 6.94 11.95 9.62
CA PHE A 17 7.38 11.88 8.21
C PHE A 17 7.01 13.12 7.40
N GLY A 18 6.57 14.20 8.07
CA GLY A 18 6.28 15.47 7.40
C GLY A 18 5.14 15.41 6.40
N ILE A 19 4.21 14.46 6.56
CA ILE A 19 2.97 14.36 5.76
C ILE A 19 2.11 15.57 6.14
N ARG A 20 2.31 16.65 5.40
CA ARG A 20 1.36 17.76 5.35
C ARG A 20 0.20 17.30 4.46
N PRO A 21 -1.06 17.65 4.76
CA PRO A 21 -2.07 17.60 3.72
C PRO A 21 -1.51 18.40 2.55
N ALA A 22 -1.21 17.73 1.44
CA ALA A 22 -0.77 18.41 0.25
C ALA A 22 -1.82 19.49 -0.01
N SER A 23 -1.41 20.73 -0.22
CA SER A 23 -2.30 21.70 -0.85
C SER A 23 -2.53 21.19 -2.27
N ALA A 24 -3.45 20.24 -2.38
CA ALA A 24 -3.79 19.56 -3.60
C ALA A 24 -4.32 20.64 -4.53
N ASN A 25 -3.63 20.85 -5.65
CA ASN A 25 -4.26 21.55 -6.74
C ASN A 25 -5.32 20.59 -7.30
N HIS A 26 -6.55 20.73 -6.83
CA HIS A 26 -7.68 19.91 -7.28
C HIS A 26 -7.86 19.97 -8.81
N ASP A 27 -7.31 20.99 -9.47
CA ASP A 27 -7.39 21.17 -10.92
C ASP A 27 -6.36 20.34 -11.72
N ARG A 28 -5.39 19.68 -11.07
CA ARG A 28 -4.32 18.92 -11.75
C ARG A 28 -4.86 17.78 -12.62
N LYS A 29 -6.00 17.17 -12.24
CA LYS A 29 -6.77 16.23 -13.06
C LYS A 29 -5.91 15.15 -13.74
N ASP A 30 -5.28 14.30 -12.94
CA ASP A 30 -4.40 13.22 -13.43
C ASP A 30 -5.01 12.47 -14.63
N ASP A 31 -4.19 12.25 -15.66
CA ASP A 31 -4.58 11.46 -16.81
C ASP A 31 -4.51 9.94 -16.51
N PRO A 32 -5.22 9.09 -17.27
CA PRO A 32 -5.23 7.64 -17.06
C PRO A 32 -3.85 6.99 -16.99
N GLN A 33 -2.90 7.41 -17.82
CA GLN A 33 -1.59 6.76 -17.87
C GLN A 33 -0.78 7.08 -16.62
N LEU A 34 -0.80 8.35 -16.18
CA LEU A 34 -0.16 8.75 -14.93
C LEU A 34 -0.71 7.97 -13.73
N ILE A 35 -2.04 7.77 -13.67
CA ILE A 35 -2.67 6.99 -12.60
C ILE A 35 -2.17 5.54 -12.63
N LEU A 36 -2.15 4.91 -13.80
CA LEU A 36 -1.71 3.51 -13.94
C LEU A 36 -0.22 3.33 -13.60
N ASP A 37 0.64 4.27 -14.00
CA ASP A 37 2.08 4.22 -13.70
C ASP A 37 2.36 4.42 -12.21
N LEU A 38 1.66 5.36 -11.56
CA LEU A 38 1.77 5.59 -10.12
C LEU A 38 1.24 4.40 -9.32
N ALA A 39 0.09 3.84 -9.69
CA ALA A 39 -0.44 2.64 -9.06
C ALA A 39 0.51 1.45 -9.25
N ALA A 40 1.05 1.22 -10.46
CA ALA A 40 1.99 0.14 -10.69
C ALA A 40 3.28 0.30 -9.87
N THR A 41 3.72 1.54 -9.65
CA THR A 41 4.86 1.85 -8.78
C THR A 41 4.53 1.53 -7.32
N ALA A 42 3.33 1.87 -6.84
CA ALA A 42 2.84 1.53 -5.50
C ALA A 42 2.76 0.01 -5.30
N GLU A 43 2.19 -0.74 -6.25
CA GLU A 43 2.13 -2.21 -6.16
C GLU A 43 3.51 -2.87 -6.21
N THR A 44 4.45 -2.28 -6.96
CA THR A 44 5.84 -2.77 -6.96
C THR A 44 6.50 -2.51 -5.60
N LEU A 45 6.18 -1.40 -4.92
CA LEU A 45 6.61 -1.16 -3.54
C LEU A 45 5.96 -2.15 -2.57
N ALA A 46 4.66 -2.39 -2.68
CA ALA A 46 3.89 -3.30 -1.82
C ALA A 46 4.42 -4.74 -1.92
N THR A 47 4.58 -5.26 -3.14
CA THR A 47 5.21 -6.58 -3.38
C THR A 47 6.63 -6.65 -2.80
N THR A 48 7.42 -5.57 -2.87
CA THR A 48 8.74 -5.49 -2.25
C THR A 48 8.66 -5.57 -0.73
N PHE A 49 7.72 -4.85 -0.12
CA PHE A 49 7.50 -4.81 1.32
C PHE A 49 7.10 -6.17 1.88
N TYR A 50 6.06 -6.81 1.33
CA TYR A 50 5.58 -8.12 1.78
C TYR A 50 6.63 -9.22 1.57
N TYR A 51 7.34 -9.19 0.44
CA TYR A 51 8.44 -10.13 0.19
C TYR A 51 9.58 -9.96 1.20
N ALA A 52 9.96 -8.72 1.53
CA ALA A 52 11.00 -8.45 2.52
C ALA A 52 10.60 -8.92 3.92
N ALA A 53 9.33 -8.75 4.31
CA ALA A 53 8.81 -9.28 5.57
C ALA A 53 8.99 -10.81 5.66
N LEU A 54 8.58 -11.52 4.59
CA LEU A 54 8.62 -12.99 4.54
C LEU A 54 10.04 -13.58 4.48
N THR A 55 11.02 -12.82 3.97
CA THR A 55 12.36 -13.36 3.68
C THR A 55 13.46 -12.83 4.58
N ALA A 56 13.26 -11.67 5.21
CA ALA A 56 14.33 -10.96 5.90
C ALA A 56 13.95 -10.36 7.27
N ALA A 57 12.67 -10.41 7.68
CA ALA A 57 12.28 -10.00 9.03
C ALA A 57 13.07 -10.75 10.11
N LYS A 58 13.52 -10.02 11.14
CA LYS A 58 14.26 -10.53 12.31
C LYS A 58 13.42 -10.58 13.57
N PHE A 59 12.20 -10.06 13.51
CA PHE A 59 11.20 -10.24 14.55
C PHE A 59 10.35 -11.49 14.26
N LYS A 60 9.69 -12.00 15.30
CA LYS A 60 8.85 -13.19 15.19
C LYS A 60 7.51 -12.82 14.54
N LEU A 61 7.17 -13.54 13.47
CA LEU A 61 5.83 -13.60 12.89
C LEU A 61 5.15 -14.90 13.35
N GLN A 62 3.87 -14.85 13.69
CA GLN A 62 3.09 -16.07 13.93
C GLN A 62 2.75 -16.75 12.61
N GLU A 63 2.31 -18.01 12.66
CA GLU A 63 1.95 -18.77 11.45
C GLU A 63 0.81 -18.11 10.66
N GLU A 64 -0.16 -17.54 11.37
CA GLU A 64 -1.26 -16.76 10.78
C GLU A 64 -0.77 -15.48 10.11
N ASP A 65 0.17 -14.75 10.72
CA ASP A 65 0.79 -13.58 10.11
C ASP A 65 1.53 -13.97 8.82
N VAL A 66 2.28 -15.07 8.83
CA VAL A 66 3.00 -15.56 7.65
C VAL A 66 2.03 -15.94 6.54
N LEU A 67 0.92 -16.61 6.87
CA LEU A 67 -0.11 -16.97 5.90
C LEU A 67 -0.71 -15.71 5.27
N TYR A 68 -1.07 -14.73 6.11
CA TYR A 68 -1.59 -13.44 5.64
C TYR A 68 -0.58 -12.72 4.72
N LEU A 69 0.67 -12.56 5.14
CA LEU A 69 1.69 -11.86 4.35
C LEU A 69 1.91 -12.54 2.98
N LYS A 70 1.75 -13.86 2.89
CA LYS A 70 1.77 -14.57 1.60
C LYS A 70 0.54 -14.28 0.76
N LEU A 71 -0.65 -14.27 1.34
CA LEU A 71 -1.88 -13.92 0.64
C LEU A 71 -1.84 -12.48 0.12
N ALA A 72 -1.37 -11.54 0.94
CA ALA A 72 -1.16 -10.15 0.55
C ALA A 72 -0.14 -10.04 -0.60
N LEU A 73 1.03 -10.69 -0.49
CA LEU A 73 2.03 -10.68 -1.57
C LEU A 73 1.48 -11.21 -2.91
N ASP A 74 0.67 -12.28 -2.87
CA ASP A 74 0.03 -12.82 -4.08
C ASP A 74 -1.03 -11.85 -4.64
N ALA A 75 -1.81 -11.19 -3.77
CA ALA A 75 -2.77 -10.17 -4.17
C ALA A 75 -2.09 -8.94 -4.80
N GLU A 76 -1.04 -8.38 -4.19
CA GLU A 76 -0.30 -7.23 -4.77
C GLU A 76 0.36 -7.59 -6.10
N LYS A 77 0.82 -8.84 -6.24
CA LYS A 77 1.32 -9.31 -7.52
C LYS A 77 0.22 -9.36 -8.58
N TYR A 78 -0.99 -9.77 -8.20
CA TYR A 78 -2.17 -9.74 -9.07
C TYR A 78 -2.58 -8.31 -9.43
N HIS A 79 -2.59 -7.38 -8.47
CA HIS A 79 -2.83 -5.94 -8.70
C HIS A 79 -1.83 -5.37 -9.71
N LEU A 80 -0.53 -5.63 -9.51
CA LEU A 80 0.52 -5.20 -10.43
C LEU A 80 0.31 -5.78 -11.84
N ASP A 81 0.01 -7.07 -11.96
CA ASP A 81 -0.24 -7.71 -13.26
C ASP A 81 -1.46 -7.11 -13.97
N PHE A 82 -2.53 -6.81 -13.22
CA PHE A 82 -3.69 -6.11 -13.75
C PHE A 82 -3.28 -4.75 -14.31
N LEU A 83 -2.58 -3.92 -13.54
CA LEU A 83 -2.17 -2.58 -13.96
C LEU A 83 -1.26 -2.63 -15.19
N VAL A 84 -0.28 -3.53 -15.20
CA VAL A 84 0.63 -3.73 -16.35
C VAL A 84 -0.13 -4.19 -17.59
N SER A 85 -1.12 -5.09 -17.43
CA SER A 85 -1.96 -5.53 -18.55
C SER A 85 -2.84 -4.41 -19.13
N ASN A 86 -3.09 -3.35 -18.36
CA ASN A 86 -3.82 -2.16 -18.79
C ASN A 86 -2.88 -1.01 -19.20
N GLY A 87 -1.58 -1.27 -19.35
CA GLY A 87 -0.60 -0.31 -19.86
C GLY A 87 0.19 0.45 -18.79
N GLY A 88 -0.07 0.21 -17.51
CA GLY A 88 0.70 0.77 -16.40
C GLY A 88 2.14 0.29 -16.40
N LYS A 89 3.06 1.18 -16.05
CA LYS A 89 4.49 0.89 -15.93
C LYS A 89 5.00 1.47 -14.63
N ALA A 90 5.51 0.60 -13.76
CA ALA A 90 6.21 1.05 -12.58
C ALA A 90 7.38 1.96 -12.98
N LEU A 91 7.47 3.13 -12.35
CA LEU A 91 8.49 4.15 -12.63
C LEU A 91 9.87 3.74 -12.09
N THR A 92 9.90 2.79 -11.15
CA THR A 92 11.11 2.21 -10.57
C THR A 92 10.81 0.80 -10.06
N ASN A 93 11.84 -0.02 -9.94
CA ASN A 93 11.84 -1.29 -9.21
C ASN A 93 12.85 -1.29 -8.04
N GLN A 94 13.34 -0.10 -7.69
CA GLN A 94 14.32 0.14 -6.63
C GLN A 94 13.68 1.05 -5.60
N PHE A 95 13.68 0.61 -4.34
CA PHE A 95 13.06 1.33 -3.23
C PHE A 95 14.01 1.49 -2.05
N TYR A 96 13.83 2.54 -1.27
CA TYR A 96 14.50 2.76 -0.01
C TYR A 96 13.55 2.42 1.13
N VAL A 97 14.05 1.86 2.21
CA VAL A 97 13.24 1.48 3.38
C VAL A 97 13.89 1.98 4.67
N PRO A 98 13.13 2.24 5.74
CA PRO A 98 13.74 2.56 7.04
C PRO A 98 14.75 1.49 7.48
N ALA A 99 15.91 1.92 8.02
CA ALA A 99 17.03 1.03 8.35
C ALA A 99 16.65 -0.14 9.28
N ASN A 100 15.72 0.11 10.21
CA ASN A 100 15.27 -0.85 11.20
C ASN A 100 13.96 -1.54 10.81
N LEU A 101 13.43 -1.32 9.60
CA LEU A 101 12.10 -1.79 9.19
C LEU A 101 11.90 -3.28 9.46
N LEU A 102 12.90 -4.11 9.18
CA LEU A 102 12.84 -5.57 9.33
C LEU A 102 13.33 -6.07 10.69
N ASN A 103 13.81 -5.18 11.57
CA ASN A 103 14.30 -5.52 12.90
C ASN A 103 13.35 -5.07 14.01
N ASP A 104 12.50 -4.09 13.73
CA ASP A 104 11.57 -3.48 14.68
C ASP A 104 10.13 -3.77 14.23
N PRO A 105 9.39 -4.65 14.93
CA PRO A 105 8.03 -5.01 14.56
C PRO A 105 7.06 -3.83 14.68
N ALA A 106 7.29 -2.89 15.60
CA ALA A 106 6.44 -1.71 15.74
C ALA A 106 6.65 -0.78 14.54
N LEU A 107 7.90 -0.58 14.12
CA LEU A 107 8.20 0.19 12.92
C LEU A 107 7.66 -0.48 11.65
N PHE A 108 7.75 -1.81 11.54
CA PHE A 108 7.18 -2.57 10.44
C PHE A 108 5.68 -2.33 10.29
N VAL A 109 4.93 -2.54 11.38
CA VAL A 109 3.47 -2.36 11.40
C VAL A 109 3.10 -0.92 11.10
N GLN A 110 3.84 0.04 11.67
CA GLN A 110 3.59 1.45 11.44
C GLN A 110 3.77 1.82 9.97
N VAL A 111 4.93 1.52 9.40
CA VAL A 111 5.24 1.78 7.99
C VAL A 111 4.23 1.10 7.06
N GLY A 112 3.90 -0.17 7.33
CA GLY A 112 2.90 -0.89 6.55
C GLY A 112 1.53 -0.22 6.64
N ALA A 113 1.02 0.06 7.84
CA ALA A 113 -0.29 0.70 8.01
C ALA A 113 -0.37 2.10 7.35
N ASP A 114 0.71 2.86 7.38
CA ASP A 114 0.77 4.17 6.73
C ASP A 114 0.82 4.06 5.19
N ALA A 115 1.57 3.08 4.66
CA ALA A 115 1.57 2.78 3.23
C ALA A 115 0.19 2.32 2.74
N GLU A 116 -0.43 1.37 3.44
CA GLU A 116 -1.76 0.86 3.09
C GLU A 116 -2.84 1.96 3.18
N THR A 117 -2.76 2.84 4.17
CA THR A 117 -3.64 4.02 4.26
C THR A 117 -3.47 4.93 3.03
N ALA A 118 -2.23 5.10 2.56
CA ALA A 118 -1.95 5.85 1.33
C ALA A 118 -2.49 5.13 0.08
N PHE A 119 -2.33 3.81 -0.01
CA PHE A 119 -2.82 3.02 -1.15
C PHE A 119 -4.35 3.03 -1.23
N VAL A 120 -5.07 2.85 -0.11
CA VAL A 120 -6.53 3.02 -0.05
C VAL A 120 -6.92 4.41 -0.56
N GLY A 121 -6.29 5.47 -0.06
CA GLY A 121 -6.57 6.84 -0.48
C GLY A 121 -6.32 7.07 -1.98
N ALA A 122 -5.22 6.52 -2.51
CA ALA A 122 -4.83 6.65 -3.90
C ALA A 122 -5.81 5.92 -4.82
N TYR A 123 -6.26 4.71 -4.48
CA TYR A 123 -7.25 3.98 -5.26
C TYR A 123 -8.65 4.59 -5.20
N LEU A 124 -9.04 5.21 -4.08
CA LEU A 124 -10.27 6.00 -4.03
C LEU A 124 -10.19 7.23 -4.95
N ALA A 125 -9.04 7.92 -4.98
CA ALA A 125 -8.81 9.01 -5.91
C ALA A 125 -8.82 8.52 -7.37
N ALA A 126 -8.21 7.38 -7.67
CA ALA A 126 -8.21 6.75 -8.99
C ALA A 126 -9.64 6.39 -9.43
N THR A 127 -10.41 5.74 -8.55
CA THR A 127 -11.81 5.35 -8.79
C THR A 127 -12.63 6.55 -9.24
N ARG A 128 -12.62 7.63 -8.45
CA ARG A 128 -13.36 8.86 -8.78
C ARG A 128 -12.85 9.47 -10.09
N ARG A 129 -11.54 9.47 -10.33
CA ARG A 129 -10.96 10.10 -11.53
C ARG A 129 -11.29 9.33 -12.80
N PHE A 130 -11.24 8.00 -12.77
CA PHE A 130 -11.69 7.17 -13.88
C PHE A 130 -13.19 7.32 -14.14
N ALA A 131 -14.01 7.45 -13.09
CA ALA A 131 -15.44 7.71 -13.24
C ALA A 131 -15.71 9.07 -13.92
N GLU A 132 -15.00 10.13 -13.54
CA GLU A 132 -15.10 11.46 -14.20
C GLU A 132 -14.75 11.41 -15.69
N LEU A 133 -13.87 10.49 -16.09
CA LEU A 133 -13.42 10.30 -17.46
C LEU A 133 -14.35 9.37 -18.26
N GLY A 134 -15.42 8.84 -17.67
CA GLY A 134 -16.30 7.87 -18.31
C GLY A 134 -15.69 6.47 -18.47
N LEU A 135 -14.63 6.16 -17.73
CA LEU A 135 -13.95 4.86 -17.72
C LEU A 135 -14.50 4.01 -16.57
N ASP A 136 -15.81 3.78 -16.60
CA ASP A 136 -16.62 3.13 -15.56
C ASP A 136 -16.10 1.76 -15.10
N ARG A 137 -15.68 0.89 -16.03
CA ARG A 137 -15.18 -0.44 -15.67
C ARG A 137 -13.82 -0.39 -14.99
N ILE A 138 -12.93 0.52 -15.41
CA ILE A 138 -11.64 0.74 -14.74
C ILE A 138 -11.87 1.39 -13.37
N ALA A 139 -12.84 2.30 -13.26
CA ALA A 139 -13.27 2.86 -11.99
C ALA A 139 -13.76 1.76 -11.04
N GLY A 140 -14.60 0.85 -11.52
CA GLY A 140 -15.06 -0.32 -10.75
C GLY A 140 -13.89 -1.20 -10.28
N THR A 141 -12.93 -1.48 -11.15
CA THR A 141 -11.75 -2.28 -10.76
C THR A 141 -10.85 -1.57 -9.75
N THR A 142 -10.65 -0.25 -9.87
CA THR A 142 -9.87 0.51 -8.89
C THR A 142 -10.58 0.61 -7.54
N ALA A 143 -11.92 0.55 -7.51
CA ALA A 143 -12.67 0.36 -6.27
C ALA A 143 -12.42 -1.03 -5.65
N GLN A 144 -12.30 -2.10 -6.46
CA GLN A 144 -11.92 -3.42 -5.98
C GLN A 144 -10.52 -3.40 -5.32
N HIS A 145 -9.55 -2.69 -5.92
CA HIS A 145 -8.22 -2.51 -5.32
C HIS A 145 -8.34 -1.80 -3.96
N ALA A 146 -9.06 -0.68 -3.88
CA ALA A 146 -9.27 0.02 -2.60
C ALA A 146 -9.89 -0.88 -1.51
N CYS A 147 -10.79 -1.80 -1.88
CA CYS A 147 -11.32 -2.79 -0.95
C CYS A 147 -10.26 -3.79 -0.46
N SER A 148 -9.38 -4.25 -1.36
CA SER A 148 -8.26 -5.14 -1.01
C SER A 148 -7.25 -4.42 -0.10
N GLU A 149 -6.84 -3.20 -0.44
CA GLU A 149 -5.90 -2.43 0.40
C GLU A 149 -6.46 -2.15 1.80
N ALA A 150 -7.78 -1.99 1.92
CA ALA A 150 -8.41 -1.85 3.23
C ALA A 150 -8.32 -3.14 4.07
N GLN A 151 -8.33 -4.31 3.43
CA GLN A 151 -8.08 -5.60 4.11
C GLN A 151 -6.61 -5.70 4.51
N HIS A 152 -5.69 -5.31 3.61
CA HIS A 152 -4.27 -5.29 3.90
C HIS A 152 -3.95 -4.40 5.11
N LEU A 153 -4.51 -3.18 5.14
CA LEU A 153 -4.42 -2.25 6.27
C LEU A 153 -4.91 -2.88 7.58
N ALA A 154 -6.07 -3.55 7.56
CA ALA A 154 -6.63 -4.16 8.75
C ALA A 154 -5.71 -5.25 9.31
N LEU A 155 -5.14 -6.08 8.44
CA LEU A 155 -4.33 -7.23 8.80
C LEU A 155 -2.90 -6.84 9.20
N VAL A 156 -2.29 -5.85 8.55
CA VAL A 156 -1.02 -5.25 9.01
C VAL A 156 -1.18 -4.67 10.43
N ARG A 157 -2.31 -4.03 10.72
CA ARG A 157 -2.60 -3.52 12.07
C ARG A 157 -2.77 -4.66 13.08
N GLU A 158 -3.43 -5.75 12.68
CA GLU A 158 -3.61 -6.94 13.52
C GLU A 158 -2.28 -7.59 13.88
N ILE A 159 -1.32 -7.68 12.95
CA ILE A 159 0.06 -8.14 13.23
C ILE A 159 0.69 -7.33 14.39
N GLY A 160 0.38 -6.04 14.50
CA GLY A 160 0.84 -5.19 15.60
C GLY A 160 -0.01 -5.23 16.87
N GLY A 161 -1.04 -6.07 16.93
CA GLY A 161 -1.98 -6.14 18.04
C GLY A 161 -2.97 -4.96 18.08
N PHE A 162 -3.17 -4.27 16.96
CA PHE A 162 -4.13 -3.17 16.86
C PHE A 162 -5.43 -3.65 16.21
N ALA A 163 -6.56 -3.10 16.66
CA ALA A 163 -7.82 -3.27 15.95
C ALA A 163 -7.73 -2.64 14.53
N PRO A 164 -8.56 -3.10 13.57
CA PRO A 164 -8.81 -2.37 12.33
C PRO A 164 -9.11 -0.89 12.62
N ASN A 165 -8.87 -0.01 11.65
CA ASN A 165 -9.21 1.40 11.85
C ASN A 165 -10.73 1.52 12.16
N ASN A 166 -11.10 2.48 13.00
CA ASN A 166 -12.47 2.66 13.47
C ASN A 166 -13.25 3.67 12.60
N LEU A 167 -12.87 3.79 11.33
CA LEU A 167 -13.47 4.75 10.42
C LEU A 167 -14.69 4.12 9.75
N ALA A 168 -15.83 4.82 9.76
CA ALA A 168 -17.02 4.36 9.04
C ALA A 168 -16.83 4.40 7.51
N LEU A 169 -15.92 5.26 7.03
CA LEU A 169 -15.44 5.35 5.66
C LEU A 169 -13.94 5.63 5.70
N PRO A 170 -13.11 4.99 4.84
CA PRO A 170 -11.70 5.36 4.74
C PRO A 170 -11.52 6.85 4.44
N LEU A 171 -10.45 7.45 4.96
CA LEU A 171 -10.20 8.87 4.80
C LEU A 171 -9.94 9.22 3.31
N PRO A 172 -10.60 10.24 2.74
CA PRO A 172 -10.30 10.72 1.39
C PRO A 172 -9.07 11.65 1.41
N ILE A 173 -7.90 11.10 1.74
CA ILE A 173 -6.67 11.90 1.97
C ILE A 173 -6.05 12.48 0.70
N TYR A 174 -6.46 12.01 -0.49
CA TYR A 174 -5.96 12.48 -1.77
C TYR A 174 -7.09 12.88 -2.71
N TYR A 175 -6.90 14.01 -3.41
CA TYR A 175 -7.80 14.42 -4.49
C TYR A 175 -7.25 14.06 -5.86
N ASN A 176 -5.95 13.85 -6.05
CA ASN A 176 -5.37 13.25 -7.24
C ASN A 176 -4.52 12.06 -6.80
N VAL A 177 -4.36 11.03 -7.64
CA VAL A 177 -3.51 9.87 -7.30
C VAL A 177 -2.08 10.34 -7.05
N SER A 178 -1.64 11.30 -7.86
CA SER A 178 -0.36 11.95 -7.73
C SER A 178 -0.17 12.77 -6.46
N ASP A 179 -1.21 13.03 -5.66
CA ASP A 179 -1.07 13.69 -4.35
C ASP A 179 -0.46 12.72 -3.33
N ALA A 180 -0.41 11.42 -3.64
CA ALA A 180 0.30 10.40 -2.87
C ALA A 180 1.82 10.42 -3.08
N VAL A 181 2.32 11.06 -4.16
CA VAL A 181 3.76 11.06 -4.48
C VAL A 181 4.63 11.58 -3.32
N PRO A 182 4.28 12.69 -2.62
CA PRO A 182 5.03 13.12 -1.44
C PRO A 182 5.06 12.08 -0.31
N THR A 183 3.98 11.31 -0.12
CA THR A 183 3.92 10.23 0.88
C THR A 183 4.85 9.08 0.51
N LEU A 184 4.97 8.76 -0.78
CA LEU A 184 5.86 7.70 -1.28
C LEU A 184 7.31 8.17 -1.48
N ALA A 185 7.56 9.48 -1.52
CA ALA A 185 8.87 10.05 -1.83
C ALA A 185 10.03 9.47 -1.01
N PRO A 186 9.92 9.22 0.32
CA PRO A 186 10.99 8.59 1.08
C PRO A 186 11.37 7.19 0.57
N PHE A 187 10.39 6.42 0.09
CA PHE A 187 10.64 5.09 -0.49
C PHE A 187 11.22 5.16 -1.90
N LEU A 188 11.01 6.26 -2.62
CA LEU A 188 11.53 6.45 -3.98
C LEU A 188 12.93 7.08 -4.00
N GLN A 189 13.22 7.95 -3.04
CA GLN A 189 14.41 8.81 -3.04
C GLN A 189 15.36 8.54 -1.88
N GLY A 190 14.90 7.81 -0.86
CA GLY A 190 15.61 7.64 0.39
C GLY A 190 15.57 8.90 1.26
N GLY A 191 16.50 8.98 2.20
CA GLY A 191 16.58 10.08 3.16
C GLY A 191 17.31 9.67 4.44
N GLN A 192 17.36 10.58 5.41
CA GLN A 192 17.94 10.27 6.71
C GLN A 192 17.18 9.10 7.36
N GLY A 193 17.91 8.05 7.76
CA GLY A 193 17.32 6.86 8.39
C GLY A 193 16.80 5.80 7.42
N PHE A 194 16.85 6.04 6.10
CA PHE A 194 16.52 5.05 5.08
C PHE A 194 17.79 4.37 4.55
N ILE A 195 17.66 3.10 4.17
CA ILE A 195 18.68 2.26 3.53
C ILE A 195 18.17 1.76 2.18
N GLY A 196 19.10 1.39 1.30
CA GLY A 196 18.78 0.88 -0.03
C GLY A 196 19.64 1.50 -1.13
N PRO A 197 19.22 1.38 -2.40
CA PRO A 197 17.95 0.77 -2.79
C PRO A 197 17.90 -0.75 -2.61
N VAL A 198 16.73 -1.27 -2.26
CA VAL A 198 16.37 -2.68 -2.38
C VAL A 198 15.63 -2.89 -3.69
N THR A 199 15.97 -3.98 -4.38
CA THR A 199 15.32 -4.33 -5.66
C THR A 199 14.06 -5.13 -5.41
N ALA A 200 12.99 -4.80 -6.14
CA ALA A 200 11.74 -5.54 -6.12
C ALA A 200 11.95 -7.02 -6.52
N PRO A 201 11.25 -7.97 -5.88
CA PRO A 201 11.40 -9.38 -6.18
C PRO A 201 10.93 -9.70 -7.60
N SER A 202 11.63 -10.60 -8.27
CA SER A 202 11.17 -11.20 -9.52
C SER A 202 9.95 -12.10 -9.30
N ALA A 203 9.17 -12.35 -10.36
CA ALA A 203 8.04 -13.28 -10.30
C ALA A 203 8.43 -14.69 -9.81
N ALA A 204 9.66 -15.14 -10.12
CA ALA A 204 10.19 -16.42 -9.66
C ALA A 204 10.46 -16.41 -8.14
N GLN A 205 11.01 -15.31 -7.61
CA GLN A 205 11.22 -15.13 -6.17
C GLN A 205 9.89 -15.08 -5.41
N ILE A 206 8.90 -14.35 -5.94
CA ILE A 206 7.54 -14.32 -5.37
C ILE A 206 6.95 -15.74 -5.34
N THR A 207 6.97 -16.45 -6.47
CA THR A 207 6.44 -17.82 -6.55
C THR A 207 7.11 -18.75 -5.54
N ALA A 208 8.43 -18.63 -5.37
CA ALA A 208 9.19 -19.43 -4.42
C ALA A 208 8.79 -19.15 -2.97
N VAL A 209 8.66 -17.88 -2.56
CA VAL A 209 8.33 -17.54 -1.17
C VAL A 209 6.88 -17.88 -0.81
N LEU A 210 5.96 -17.78 -1.78
CA LEU A 210 4.56 -18.17 -1.58
C LEU A 210 4.43 -19.66 -1.23
N GLY A 211 5.24 -20.52 -1.86
CA GLY A 211 5.24 -21.96 -1.56
C GLY A 211 3.88 -22.62 -1.82
N GLY A 212 3.16 -22.15 -2.83
CA GLY A 212 1.84 -22.67 -3.23
C GLY A 212 0.64 -21.98 -2.59
N VAL A 213 0.85 -21.09 -1.61
CA VAL A 213 -0.22 -20.21 -1.10
C VAL A 213 -0.62 -19.23 -2.20
N LYS A 214 -1.93 -19.08 -2.41
CA LYS A 214 -2.50 -18.16 -3.39
C LYS A 214 -3.77 -17.53 -2.85
N SER A 215 -3.96 -16.26 -3.16
CA SER A 215 -5.24 -15.59 -3.06
C SER A 215 -6.22 -16.18 -4.09
N ASP A 216 -7.52 -16.13 -3.78
CA ASP A 216 -8.53 -16.56 -4.74
C ASP A 216 -8.66 -15.52 -5.87
N PRO A 217 -8.41 -15.90 -7.14
CA PRO A 217 -8.44 -14.94 -8.23
C PRO A 217 -9.88 -14.51 -8.49
N THR A 218 -10.17 -13.22 -8.28
CA THR A 218 -11.44 -12.61 -8.67
C THR A 218 -11.31 -11.97 -10.05
N GLN A 219 -12.40 -11.91 -10.82
CA GLN A 219 -12.39 -11.22 -12.10
C GLN A 219 -12.58 -9.71 -11.88
N PRO A 220 -11.75 -8.85 -12.50
CA PRO A 220 -11.92 -7.41 -12.40
C PRO A 220 -13.17 -6.96 -13.17
N TYR A 221 -13.73 -5.81 -12.83
CA TYR A 221 -14.91 -5.25 -13.52
C TYR A 221 -14.69 -5.14 -15.04
N THR A 222 -13.46 -4.85 -15.48
CA THR A 222 -13.07 -4.80 -16.90
C THR A 222 -13.19 -6.12 -17.66
N LYS A 223 -13.42 -7.24 -16.98
CA LYS A 223 -13.61 -8.58 -17.56
C LYS A 223 -15.02 -9.14 -17.37
N VAL A 224 -15.80 -8.58 -16.45
CA VAL A 224 -17.14 -9.07 -16.11
C VAL A 224 -18.24 -8.25 -16.77
N PHE A 225 -18.09 -6.93 -16.80
CA PHE A 225 -19.07 -6.01 -17.36
C PHE A 225 -18.60 -5.43 -18.68
#